data_AF-A0A7J7HB82-F1
#
_entry.id   AF-A0A7J7HB82-F1
#
_cell.length_a   1.000
_cell.length_b   1.000
_cell.length_c   1.000
_cell.angle_alpha   90.00
_cell.angle_beta   90.00
_cell.angle_gamma   90.00
#
_symmetry.space_group_name_H-M   'P 1'
#
loop_
_entity.id
_entity.type
_entity.pdbx_description
1 polymer ?
#
loop_
_entity_poly.entity_id
_entity_poly.type
_entity_poly.pdbx_seq_one_letter_code
_entity_poly.pdbx_strand_id
1 'polypeptide(L)'
;MLARRFVNIRNVFTDERLSISLPLHYANEKCGSEDEMGLYCLSDTGLTTLDCYVGDQGTVVVGKCCRQLEDLNLRFCKGLTDTGLIVLAISCGKTLKSVGVVACAKLTNISLEAIEYHCRSLEKLSLDLEFINNKGILVVAKGCHLLKVLKLQCINVTDEALQAVGIFCLSLELLALYSDCYFLSDKGLEAVAAGCSKLHILKSMDYADKTFITNEEAIDMFR
;
A
#
# COMPACT_ATOMS: atom_id res chain seq x y z
N MET A 1 -4.61 -2.81 -28.63
CA MET A 1 -6.08 -3.00 -28.47
C MET A 1 -6.51 -3.41 -27.04
N LEU A 2 -5.66 -4.05 -26.23
CA LEU A 2 -6.01 -4.48 -24.85
C LEU A 2 -6.35 -3.34 -23.87
N ALA A 3 -5.73 -2.16 -24.00
CA ALA A 3 -6.02 -0.99 -23.15
C ALA A 3 -7.48 -0.52 -23.19
N ARG A 4 -8.20 -0.75 -24.30
CA ARG A 4 -9.64 -0.42 -24.42
C ARG A 4 -10.56 -1.44 -23.73
N ARG A 5 -10.06 -2.60 -23.30
CA ARG A 5 -10.83 -3.64 -22.59
C ARG A 5 -10.80 -3.50 -21.07
N PHE A 6 -9.91 -2.66 -20.53
CA PHE A 6 -9.73 -2.46 -19.09
C PHE A 6 -10.30 -1.13 -18.57
N VAL A 7 -11.26 -0.55 -19.30
CA VAL A 7 -12.09 0.54 -18.79
C VAL A 7 -13.01 -0.03 -17.71
N ASN A 8 -12.92 0.50 -16.50
CA ASN A 8 -13.63 0.09 -15.26
C ASN A 8 -12.88 -0.88 -14.33
N ILE A 9 -11.57 -1.09 -14.49
CA ILE A 9 -10.79 -1.72 -13.41
C ILE A 9 -10.75 -0.76 -12.21
N ARG A 10 -11.28 -1.24 -11.09
CA ARG A 10 -11.26 -0.54 -9.79
C ARG A 10 -10.29 -1.14 -8.79
N ASN A 11 -9.85 -2.37 -9.02
CA ASN A 11 -8.97 -3.09 -8.10
C ASN A 11 -7.81 -3.71 -8.87
N VAL A 12 -6.58 -3.47 -8.41
CA VAL A 12 -5.36 -4.10 -8.93
C VAL A 12 -4.66 -4.75 -7.75
N PHE A 13 -4.42 -6.06 -7.86
CA PHE A 13 -3.64 -6.83 -6.90
C PHE A 13 -2.50 -7.51 -7.65
N THR A 14 -1.29 -7.44 -7.09
CA THR A 14 -0.12 -8.14 -7.61
C THR A 14 0.68 -8.69 -6.44
N ASP A 15 1.07 -9.96 -6.51
CA ASP A 15 2.06 -10.58 -5.63
C ASP A 15 3.03 -11.39 -6.49
N GLU A 16 4.25 -10.88 -6.69
CA GLU A 16 5.27 -11.52 -7.56
C GLU A 16 5.83 -12.84 -7.00
N ARG A 17 5.41 -13.28 -5.80
CA ARG A 17 5.76 -14.61 -5.29
C ARG A 17 4.73 -15.69 -5.64
N LEU A 18 3.51 -15.28 -6.01
CA LEU A 18 2.44 -16.22 -6.33
C LEU A 18 2.52 -16.56 -7.83
N SER A 19 3.04 -17.75 -8.14
CA SER A 19 2.90 -18.35 -9.48
C SER A 19 1.44 -18.76 -9.68
N ILE A 20 0.57 -17.84 -10.13
CA ILE A 20 -0.81 -18.19 -10.46
C ILE A 20 -0.83 -18.71 -11.89
N SER A 21 -1.00 -20.02 -12.05
CA SER A 21 -1.39 -20.64 -13.32
C SER A 21 -2.86 -20.31 -13.61
N LEU A 22 -3.11 -19.42 -14.58
CA LEU A 22 -4.47 -19.11 -15.04
C LEU A 22 -4.90 -20.04 -16.19
N PRO A 23 -6.19 -20.39 -16.31
CA PRO A 23 -6.68 -21.23 -17.41
C PRO A 23 -6.51 -20.59 -18.79
N LEU A 24 -5.99 -21.38 -19.73
CA LEU A 24 -5.79 -21.07 -21.16
C LEU A 24 -7.08 -20.57 -21.83
N HIS A 25 -7.19 -19.28 -22.16
CA HIS A 25 -8.11 -18.89 -23.22
C HIS A 25 -7.75 -17.66 -24.07
N TYR A 26 -6.58 -17.02 -23.88
CA TYR A 26 -6.29 -15.73 -24.54
C TYR A 26 -4.85 -15.51 -25.03
N ALA A 27 -3.99 -16.52 -25.07
CA ALA A 27 -2.55 -16.34 -25.30
C ALA A 27 -2.10 -16.39 -26.78
N ASN A 28 -2.78 -15.69 -27.71
CA ASN A 28 -2.36 -15.77 -29.12
C ASN A 28 -2.60 -14.50 -29.95
N GLU A 29 -2.02 -13.36 -29.55
CA GLU A 29 -1.80 -12.23 -30.48
C GLU A 29 -0.44 -11.58 -30.24
N LYS A 30 0.49 -11.75 -31.20
CA LYS A 30 1.80 -11.09 -31.22
C LYS A 30 1.63 -9.60 -31.56
N CYS A 31 2.24 -8.70 -30.78
CA CYS A 31 2.39 -7.28 -31.13
C CYS A 31 3.87 -6.91 -31.09
N GLY A 32 4.35 -6.26 -32.16
CA GLY A 32 5.77 -6.03 -32.45
C GLY A 32 6.38 -4.75 -31.87
N SER A 33 7.66 -4.60 -32.22
CA SER A 33 8.69 -3.61 -31.84
C SER A 33 9.34 -3.84 -30.47
N GLU A 34 10.65 -4.07 -30.50
CA GLU A 34 11.51 -4.61 -29.42
C GLU A 34 11.84 -3.59 -28.31
N ASP A 35 11.31 -2.36 -28.41
CA ASP A 35 11.61 -1.26 -27.48
C ASP A 35 10.48 -0.98 -26.46
N GLU A 36 9.35 -1.71 -26.51
CA GLU A 36 8.21 -1.57 -25.60
C GLU A 36 8.09 -2.73 -24.58
N MET A 37 9.14 -2.94 -23.77
CA MET A 37 9.20 -3.97 -22.71
C MET A 37 8.35 -3.66 -21.46
N GLY A 38 7.04 -3.45 -21.63
CA GLY A 38 6.13 -3.01 -20.56
C GLY A 38 5.09 -4.03 -20.06
N LEU A 39 4.82 -5.11 -20.79
CA LEU A 39 3.98 -6.24 -20.34
C LEU A 39 4.26 -7.45 -21.26
N TYR A 40 5.31 -8.23 -20.96
CA TYR A 40 5.47 -9.51 -21.65
C TYR A 40 4.64 -10.58 -20.94
N CYS A 41 3.57 -11.02 -21.60
CA CYS A 41 3.06 -12.37 -21.45
C CYS A 41 3.77 -13.23 -22.53
N LEU A 42 5.00 -13.70 -22.27
CA LEU A 42 5.66 -14.67 -23.15
C LEU A 42 5.42 -16.08 -22.63
N SER A 43 5.01 -16.98 -23.52
CA SER A 43 5.34 -18.40 -23.38
C SER A 43 5.88 -18.91 -24.71
N ASP A 44 7.19 -19.02 -24.84
CA ASP A 44 7.84 -19.77 -25.93
C ASP A 44 8.11 -21.24 -25.54
N THR A 45 7.57 -21.72 -24.41
CA THR A 45 7.85 -23.07 -23.89
C THR A 45 6.59 -23.90 -23.55
N GLY A 46 5.40 -23.48 -23.97
CA GLY A 46 4.19 -24.30 -23.82
C GLY A 46 3.70 -24.50 -22.38
N LEU A 47 4.30 -23.84 -21.39
CA LEU A 47 3.76 -23.61 -20.05
C LEU A 47 3.75 -22.09 -19.80
N THR A 48 2.58 -21.48 -19.63
CA THR A 48 2.46 -20.05 -19.28
C THR A 48 2.51 -19.87 -17.77
N THR A 49 3.71 -19.83 -17.20
CA THR A 49 3.94 -19.07 -15.96
C THR A 49 3.80 -17.59 -16.33
N LEU A 50 2.78 -16.89 -15.82
CA LEU A 50 2.72 -15.43 -15.91
C LEU A 50 3.72 -14.86 -14.90
N ASP A 51 4.98 -14.79 -15.30
CA ASP A 51 5.97 -13.95 -14.61
C ASP A 51 5.69 -12.49 -14.98
N CYS A 52 4.55 -11.95 -14.53
CA CYS A 52 4.27 -10.52 -14.68
C CYS A 52 5.00 -9.74 -13.59
N TYR A 53 6.25 -9.39 -13.86
CA TYR A 53 7.00 -8.42 -13.05
C TYR A 53 6.34 -7.04 -13.20
N VAL A 54 5.69 -6.55 -12.16
CA VAL A 54 5.14 -5.18 -12.12
C VAL A 54 6.25 -4.25 -11.64
N GLY A 55 7.16 -3.94 -12.56
CA GLY A 55 8.07 -2.80 -12.42
C GLY A 55 7.41 -1.48 -12.85
N ASP A 56 8.17 -0.39 -12.83
CA ASP A 56 7.68 0.95 -13.17
C ASP A 56 7.00 1.03 -14.56
N GLN A 57 7.42 0.21 -15.53
CA GLN A 57 6.76 0.16 -16.84
C GLN A 57 5.35 -0.42 -16.77
N GLY A 58 5.14 -1.45 -15.94
CA GLY A 58 3.82 -2.02 -15.70
C GLY A 58 2.90 -0.98 -15.06
N THR A 59 3.42 -0.15 -14.14
CA THR A 59 2.62 0.89 -13.50
C THR A 59 2.23 2.03 -14.45
N VAL A 60 3.04 2.35 -15.46
CA VAL A 60 2.67 3.29 -16.54
C VAL A 60 1.45 2.78 -17.29
N VAL A 61 1.40 1.49 -17.61
CA VAL A 61 0.25 0.91 -18.31
C VAL A 61 -0.99 0.90 -17.43
N VAL A 62 -0.84 0.52 -16.15
CA VAL A 62 -1.94 0.57 -15.17
C VAL A 62 -2.47 2.00 -15.03
N GLY A 63 -1.61 3.01 -14.86
CA GLY A 63 -2.02 4.41 -14.75
C GLY A 63 -2.76 4.92 -16.00
N LYS A 64 -2.35 4.47 -17.20
CA LYS A 64 -3.02 4.83 -18.45
C LYS A 64 -4.39 4.17 -18.59
N CYS A 65 -4.54 2.91 -18.18
CA CYS A 65 -5.74 2.10 -18.44
C CYS A 65 -6.76 2.14 -17.29
N CYS A 66 -6.31 2.25 -16.05
CA CYS A 66 -7.10 2.07 -14.83
C CYS A 66 -7.37 3.41 -14.11
N ARG A 67 -7.92 4.41 -14.82
CA ARG A 67 -8.15 5.76 -14.26
C ARG A 67 -9.23 5.84 -13.17
N GLN A 68 -9.96 4.76 -12.94
CA GLN A 68 -10.96 4.64 -11.87
C GLN A 68 -10.51 3.69 -10.76
N LEU A 69 -9.20 3.48 -10.62
CA LEU A 69 -8.66 2.57 -9.61
C LEU A 69 -9.00 3.08 -8.20
N GLU A 70 -9.62 2.23 -7.39
CA GLU A 70 -10.00 2.49 -6.01
C GLU A 70 -9.12 1.70 -5.03
N ASP A 71 -8.71 0.48 -5.39
CA ASP A 71 -7.86 -0.39 -4.56
C ASP A 71 -6.61 -0.83 -5.33
N LEU A 72 -5.44 -0.53 -4.77
CA LEU A 72 -4.14 -0.89 -5.30
C LEU A 72 -3.38 -1.69 -4.25
N ASN A 73 -2.99 -2.92 -4.60
CA ASN A 73 -2.18 -3.77 -3.73
C ASN A 73 -0.99 -4.33 -4.50
N LEU A 74 0.21 -3.91 -4.14
CA LEU A 74 1.47 -4.29 -4.78
C LEU A 74 2.36 -5.00 -3.76
N ARG A 75 2.63 -6.28 -3.98
CA ARG A 75 3.41 -7.11 -3.06
C ARG A 75 4.60 -7.74 -3.79
N PHE A 76 5.77 -7.67 -3.14
CA PHE A 76 7.01 -8.28 -3.60
C PHE A 76 7.46 -7.82 -4.99
N CYS A 77 7.02 -6.63 -5.42
CA CYS A 77 7.36 -6.07 -6.73
C CYS A 77 8.82 -5.57 -6.73
N LYS A 78 9.75 -6.44 -7.13
CA LYS A 78 11.21 -6.17 -7.06
C LYS A 78 11.66 -5.07 -8.03
N GLY A 79 10.91 -4.92 -9.13
CA GLY A 79 11.14 -3.91 -10.16
C GLY A 79 10.51 -2.55 -9.87
N LEU A 80 9.68 -2.44 -8.83
CA LEU A 80 8.93 -1.23 -8.53
C LEU A 80 9.78 -0.25 -7.72
N THR A 81 9.88 1.00 -8.19
CA THR A 81 10.55 2.11 -7.50
C THR A 81 9.56 3.22 -7.18
N ASP A 82 10.03 4.26 -6.47
CA ASP A 82 9.24 5.46 -6.22
C ASP A 82 8.64 6.05 -7.51
N THR A 83 9.35 5.97 -8.63
CA THR A 83 8.87 6.43 -9.94
C THR A 83 7.57 5.72 -10.34
N GLY A 84 7.52 4.40 -10.18
CA GLY A 84 6.35 3.63 -10.54
C GLY A 84 5.12 3.98 -9.69
N LEU A 85 5.32 4.20 -8.39
CA LEU A 85 4.21 4.58 -7.49
C LEU A 85 3.78 6.03 -7.70
N ILE A 86 4.71 6.96 -7.98
CA ILE A 86 4.40 8.34 -8.37
C ILE A 86 3.48 8.36 -9.59
N VAL A 87 3.78 7.57 -10.62
CA VAL A 87 2.95 7.49 -11.83
C VAL A 87 1.52 7.04 -11.50
N LEU A 88 1.36 6.05 -10.61
CA LEU A 88 0.02 5.60 -10.17
C LEU A 88 -0.69 6.66 -9.34
N ALA A 89 0.01 7.32 -8.43
CA ALA A 89 -0.54 8.40 -7.62
C ALA A 89 -1.05 9.54 -8.51
N ILE A 90 -0.26 9.99 -9.49
CA ILE A 90 -0.66 11.03 -10.45
C ILE A 90 -1.88 10.58 -11.27
N SER A 91 -1.87 9.34 -11.76
CA SER A 91 -2.87 8.85 -12.72
C SER A 91 -4.20 8.49 -12.07
N CYS A 92 -4.17 7.95 -10.85
CA CYS A 92 -5.30 7.31 -10.17
C CYS A 92 -5.63 7.93 -8.80
N GLY A 93 -4.80 8.84 -8.28
CA GLY A 93 -4.89 9.32 -6.90
C GLY A 93 -6.24 9.92 -6.51
N LYS A 94 -6.95 10.54 -7.46
CA LYS A 94 -8.28 11.10 -7.21
C LYS A 94 -9.36 10.06 -6.90
N THR A 95 -9.15 8.80 -7.30
CA THR A 95 -10.12 7.71 -7.07
C THR A 95 -9.62 6.68 -6.08
N LEU A 96 -8.32 6.65 -5.79
CA LEU A 96 -7.72 5.70 -4.85
C LEU A 96 -8.26 5.91 -3.44
N LYS A 97 -8.79 4.82 -2.89
CA LYS A 97 -9.29 4.71 -1.51
C LYS A 97 -8.46 3.74 -0.68
N SER A 98 -7.80 2.79 -1.31
CA SER A 98 -7.01 1.76 -0.64
C SER A 98 -5.68 1.58 -1.36
N VAL A 99 -4.58 1.68 -0.60
CA VAL A 99 -3.23 1.41 -1.09
C VAL A 99 -2.55 0.46 -0.10
N GLY A 100 -2.13 -0.69 -0.61
CA GLY A 100 -1.31 -1.66 0.11
C GLY A 100 0.01 -1.87 -0.63
N VAL A 101 1.13 -1.67 0.05
CA VAL A 101 2.44 -1.95 -0.53
C VAL A 101 3.31 -2.73 0.44
N VAL A 102 3.77 -3.89 0.00
CA VAL A 102 4.40 -4.90 0.85
C VAL A 102 5.66 -5.43 0.20
N ALA A 103 6.78 -5.42 0.91
CA ALA A 103 8.05 -5.98 0.47
C ALA A 103 8.52 -5.47 -0.91
N CYS A 104 8.21 -4.21 -1.24
CA CYS A 104 8.71 -3.52 -2.41
C CYS A 104 9.98 -2.73 -2.02
N ALA A 105 11.12 -3.41 -1.98
CA ALA A 105 12.35 -2.96 -1.32
C ALA A 105 12.97 -1.65 -1.85
N LYS A 106 12.50 -1.09 -2.97
CA LYS A 106 13.03 0.16 -3.55
C LYS A 106 12.12 1.36 -3.32
N LEU A 107 11.07 1.22 -2.52
CA LEU A 107 10.18 2.33 -2.17
C LEU A 107 10.66 3.04 -0.92
N THR A 108 10.61 4.36 -0.94
CA THR A 108 11.07 5.23 0.15
C THR A 108 9.98 6.22 0.55
N ASN A 109 10.28 7.15 1.46
CA ASN A 109 9.34 8.21 1.84
C ASN A 109 8.85 9.05 0.64
N ILE A 110 9.60 9.09 -0.48
CA ILE A 110 9.20 9.80 -1.70
C ILE A 110 7.88 9.24 -2.25
N SER A 111 7.70 7.92 -2.20
CA SER A 111 6.42 7.27 -2.54
C SER A 111 5.25 7.78 -1.69
N LEU A 112 5.49 8.02 -0.41
CA LEU A 112 4.46 8.50 0.52
C LEU A 112 4.17 10.00 0.34
N GLU A 113 5.15 10.80 -0.06
CA GLU A 113 4.94 12.20 -0.49
C GLU A 113 4.03 12.28 -1.72
N ALA A 114 4.21 11.36 -2.68
CA ALA A 114 3.32 11.30 -3.85
C ALA A 114 1.89 10.88 -3.47
N ILE A 115 1.74 9.93 -2.55
CA ILE A 115 0.43 9.53 -2.01
C ILE A 115 -0.22 10.71 -1.29
N GLU A 116 0.49 11.40 -0.39
CA GLU A 116 0.02 12.61 0.31
C GLU A 116 -0.51 13.65 -0.68
N TYR A 117 0.25 13.92 -1.74
CA TYR A 117 -0.07 15.00 -2.65
C TYR A 117 -1.28 14.67 -3.53
N HIS A 118 -1.36 13.45 -4.07
CA HIS A 118 -2.35 13.07 -5.08
C HIS A 118 -3.55 12.27 -4.57
N CYS A 119 -3.42 11.55 -3.45
CA CYS A 119 -4.42 10.57 -2.97
C CYS A 119 -5.23 11.10 -1.78
N ARG A 120 -5.85 12.29 -1.92
CA ARG A 120 -6.58 12.97 -0.83
C ARG A 120 -7.84 12.23 -0.33
N SER A 121 -8.33 11.26 -1.09
CA SER A 121 -9.47 10.41 -0.75
C SER A 121 -9.08 9.05 -0.16
N LEU A 122 -7.82 8.87 0.20
CA LEU A 122 -7.32 7.61 0.75
C LEU A 122 -7.97 7.30 2.10
N GLU A 123 -8.58 6.12 2.20
CA GLU A 123 -9.22 5.61 3.41
C GLU A 123 -8.42 4.48 4.06
N LYS A 124 -7.62 3.74 3.28
CA LYS A 124 -6.87 2.57 3.76
C LYS A 124 -5.43 2.62 3.28
N LEU A 125 -4.49 2.49 4.21
CA LEU A 125 -3.08 2.37 3.92
C LEU A 125 -2.48 1.17 4.65
N SER A 126 -1.79 0.32 3.92
CA SER A 126 -1.05 -0.81 4.48
C SER A 126 0.38 -0.79 3.97
N LEU A 127 1.35 -0.70 4.87
CA LEU A 127 2.77 -0.62 4.56
C LEU A 127 3.55 -1.72 5.27
N ASP A 128 4.35 -2.43 4.48
CA ASP A 128 5.42 -3.33 4.94
C ASP A 128 6.66 -3.02 4.09
N LEU A 129 7.41 -1.99 4.51
CA LEU A 129 8.49 -1.37 3.74
C LEU A 129 9.64 -0.96 4.68
N GLU A 130 10.85 -1.43 4.39
CA GLU A 130 12.04 -1.22 5.22
C GLU A 130 12.52 0.25 5.24
N PHE A 131 12.37 0.97 4.13
CA PHE A 131 12.88 2.34 3.96
C PHE A 131 11.84 3.45 4.25
N ILE A 132 10.72 3.09 4.90
CA ILE A 132 9.75 4.05 5.43
C ILE A 132 10.03 4.33 6.90
N ASN A 133 9.97 5.61 7.28
CA ASN A 133 10.15 6.06 8.66
C ASN A 133 9.12 7.12 9.06
N ASN A 134 9.29 7.72 10.25
CA ASN A 134 8.41 8.76 10.81
C ASN A 134 8.06 9.87 9.82
N LYS A 135 9.01 10.31 8.98
CA LYS A 135 8.75 11.38 8.00
C LYS A 135 7.70 10.98 6.97
N GLY A 136 7.78 9.74 6.47
CA GLY A 136 6.83 9.20 5.51
C GLY A 136 5.42 9.07 6.09
N ILE A 137 5.31 8.59 7.33
CA ILE A 137 4.00 8.50 8.01
C ILE A 137 3.43 9.89 8.32
N LEU A 138 4.28 10.83 8.75
CA LEU A 138 3.89 12.22 9.02
C LEU A 138 3.29 12.91 7.79
N VAL A 139 3.90 12.76 6.60
CA VAL A 139 3.37 13.40 5.38
C VAL A 139 2.01 12.81 5.02
N VAL A 140 1.85 11.49 5.06
CA VAL A 140 0.55 10.84 4.81
C VAL A 140 -0.50 11.31 5.81
N ALA A 141 -0.18 11.32 7.10
CA ALA A 141 -1.12 11.76 8.14
C ALA A 141 -1.62 13.19 7.88
N LYS A 142 -0.72 14.08 7.45
CA LYS A 142 -1.02 15.47 7.12
C LYS A 142 -1.83 15.69 5.84
N GLY A 143 -1.78 14.79 4.86
CA GLY A 143 -2.52 14.96 3.59
C GLY A 143 -3.75 14.07 3.45
N CYS A 144 -3.77 12.92 4.12
CA CYS A 144 -4.80 11.88 4.01
C CYS A 144 -5.71 11.87 5.25
N HIS A 145 -6.44 12.96 5.51
CA HIS A 145 -7.29 13.11 6.69
C HIS A 145 -8.50 12.14 6.74
N LEU A 146 -8.84 11.50 5.62
CA LEU A 146 -9.92 10.52 5.50
C LEU A 146 -9.48 9.09 5.83
N LEU A 147 -8.24 8.90 6.29
CA LEU A 147 -7.70 7.59 6.62
C LEU A 147 -8.51 6.96 7.77
N LYS A 148 -9.07 5.79 7.50
CA LYS A 148 -9.83 4.94 8.43
C LYS A 148 -9.04 3.71 8.86
N VAL A 149 -8.19 3.18 7.98
CA VAL A 149 -7.41 1.97 8.24
C VAL A 149 -5.94 2.26 8.01
N LEU A 150 -5.13 2.06 9.04
CA LEU A 150 -3.69 2.14 8.96
C LEU A 150 -3.07 0.84 9.45
N LYS A 151 -2.28 0.19 8.59
CA LYS A 151 -1.51 -1.02 8.93
C LYS A 151 -0.04 -0.77 8.69
N LEU A 152 0.77 -0.94 9.72
CA LEU A 152 2.21 -0.66 9.68
C LEU A 152 3.01 -1.89 10.12
N GLN A 153 3.91 -2.30 9.24
CA GLN A 153 4.99 -3.24 9.49
C GLN A 153 6.29 -2.58 9.01
N CYS A 154 6.70 -1.51 9.67
CA CYS A 154 7.86 -0.72 9.28
C CYS A 154 8.80 -0.57 10.48
N ILE A 155 10.02 -1.09 10.34
CA ILE A 155 11.01 -1.14 11.43
C ILE A 155 11.49 0.24 11.92
N ASN A 156 11.38 1.27 11.10
CA ASN A 156 11.90 2.62 11.38
C ASN A 156 10.80 3.60 11.82
N VAL A 157 9.67 3.08 12.29
CA VAL A 157 8.54 3.88 12.80
C VAL A 157 8.54 3.87 14.34
N THR A 158 8.42 5.05 14.93
CA THR A 158 8.41 5.28 16.39
C THR A 158 7.15 6.04 16.82
N ASP A 159 7.01 6.29 18.12
CA ASP A 159 5.88 7.03 18.71
C ASP A 159 5.63 8.39 18.05
N GLU A 160 6.66 9.04 17.50
CA GLU A 160 6.52 10.32 16.78
C GLU A 160 5.56 10.19 15.57
N ALA A 161 5.63 9.07 14.87
CA ALA A 161 4.71 8.80 13.76
C ALA A 161 3.28 8.59 14.26
N LEU A 162 3.10 7.87 15.36
CA LEU A 162 1.78 7.64 15.94
C LEU A 162 1.18 8.91 16.53
N GLN A 163 1.99 9.79 17.12
CA GLN A 163 1.55 11.13 17.53
C GLN A 163 1.02 11.93 16.34
N ALA A 164 1.72 11.89 15.20
CA ALA A 164 1.22 12.54 13.98
C ALA A 164 -0.11 11.94 13.51
N VAL A 165 -0.26 10.62 13.56
CA VAL A 165 -1.53 9.94 13.23
C VAL A 165 -2.64 10.39 14.18
N GLY A 166 -2.41 10.42 15.49
CA GLY A 166 -3.38 10.91 16.48
C GLY A 166 -3.80 12.36 16.24
N ILE A 167 -2.86 13.23 15.83
CA ILE A 167 -3.15 14.64 15.56
C ILE A 167 -3.96 14.84 14.28
N PHE A 168 -3.65 14.12 13.19
CA PHE A 168 -4.17 14.44 11.85
C PHE A 168 -5.20 13.45 11.28
N CYS A 169 -5.23 12.20 11.76
CA CYS A 169 -6.10 11.13 11.24
C CYS A 169 -7.31 10.90 12.17
N LEU A 170 -8.13 11.94 12.38
CA LEU A 170 -9.25 11.91 13.35
C LEU A 170 -10.38 10.92 12.97
N SER A 171 -10.39 10.43 11.73
CA SER A 171 -11.36 9.40 11.27
C SER A 171 -10.81 7.98 11.33
N LEU A 172 -9.64 7.76 11.94
CA LEU A 172 -9.06 6.43 12.03
C LEU A 172 -9.97 5.50 12.87
N GLU A 173 -10.27 4.34 12.30
CA GLU A 173 -11.16 3.31 12.85
C GLU A 173 -10.35 2.07 13.25
N LEU A 174 -9.32 1.73 12.46
CA LEU A 174 -8.44 0.59 12.65
C LEU A 174 -6.96 1.02 12.58
N LEU A 175 -6.22 0.69 13.64
CA LEU A 175 -4.76 0.71 13.66
C LEU A 175 -4.24 -0.72 13.85
N ALA A 176 -3.38 -1.20 12.95
CA ALA A 176 -2.64 -2.44 13.14
C ALA A 176 -1.13 -2.20 13.06
N LEU A 177 -0.43 -2.63 14.10
CA LEU A 177 1.02 -2.57 14.25
C LEU A 177 1.52 -4.01 14.33
N TYR A 178 2.40 -4.39 13.41
CA TYR A 178 2.97 -5.73 13.35
C TYR A 178 4.33 -5.79 14.06
N SER A 179 4.83 -7.01 14.26
CA SER A 179 5.97 -7.40 15.12
C SER A 179 7.29 -6.68 14.87
N ASP A 180 7.40 -5.92 13.80
CA ASP A 180 8.63 -5.26 13.38
C ASP A 180 8.69 -3.79 13.86
N CYS A 181 7.62 -3.29 14.47
CA CYS A 181 7.56 -1.94 15.04
C CYS A 181 8.15 -1.88 16.47
N TYR A 182 9.40 -2.29 16.66
CA TYR A 182 10.04 -2.44 17.98
C TYR A 182 10.25 -1.13 18.76
N PHE A 183 10.17 0.02 18.09
CA PHE A 183 10.39 1.34 18.68
C PHE A 183 9.09 2.07 19.07
N LEU A 184 7.97 1.35 19.06
CA LEU A 184 6.70 1.84 19.55
C LEU A 184 6.53 1.52 21.03
N SER A 185 5.92 2.45 21.75
CA SER A 185 5.53 2.30 23.15
C SER A 185 4.08 2.73 23.36
N ASP A 186 3.60 2.55 24.58
CA ASP A 186 2.27 2.98 25.01
C ASP A 186 2.03 4.46 24.73
N LYS A 187 3.06 5.32 24.75
CA LYS A 187 2.93 6.75 24.44
C LYS A 187 2.42 7.01 23.03
N GLY A 188 2.87 6.22 22.06
CA GLY A 188 2.38 6.32 20.68
C GLY A 188 0.91 5.90 20.59
N LEU A 189 0.53 4.84 21.31
CA LEU A 189 -0.84 4.34 21.37
C LEU A 189 -1.79 5.30 22.09
N GLU A 190 -1.37 5.89 23.21
CA GLU A 190 -2.07 6.97 23.94
C GLU A 190 -2.37 8.15 23.01
N ALA A 191 -1.40 8.59 22.22
CA ALA A 191 -1.61 9.69 21.29
C ALA A 191 -2.67 9.38 20.23
N VAL A 192 -2.69 8.15 19.71
CA VAL A 192 -3.72 7.70 18.76
C VAL A 192 -5.07 7.56 19.46
N ALA A 193 -5.13 6.96 20.65
CA ALA A 193 -6.37 6.76 21.40
C ALA A 193 -7.03 8.09 21.79
N ALA A 194 -6.23 9.10 22.16
CA ALA A 194 -6.69 10.44 22.49
C ALA A 194 -7.20 11.23 21.26
N GLY A 195 -6.53 11.09 20.11
CA GLY A 195 -6.85 11.85 18.90
C GLY A 195 -7.91 11.21 17.99
N CYS A 196 -7.86 9.89 17.82
CA CYS A 196 -8.71 9.14 16.91
C CYS A 196 -9.99 8.67 17.60
N SER A 197 -10.98 9.56 17.73
CA SER A 197 -12.25 9.26 18.43
C SER A 197 -13.09 8.12 17.84
N LYS A 198 -12.86 7.75 16.57
CA LYS A 198 -13.53 6.62 15.89
C LYS A 198 -12.79 5.29 16.02
N LEU A 199 -11.64 5.27 16.67
CA LEU A 199 -10.82 4.08 16.81
C LEU A 199 -11.57 3.04 17.66
N HIS A 200 -11.77 1.86 17.10
CA HIS A 200 -12.42 0.72 17.78
C HIS A 200 -11.68 -0.59 17.52
N ILE A 201 -10.75 -0.62 16.55
CA ILE A 201 -9.89 -1.78 16.31
C ILE A 201 -8.43 -1.36 16.45
N LEU A 202 -7.84 -1.66 17.60
CA LEU A 202 -6.40 -1.64 17.79
C LEU A 202 -5.89 -3.08 17.69
N LYS A 203 -4.87 -3.32 16.85
CA LYS A 203 -4.11 -4.57 16.81
C LYS A 203 -2.65 -4.21 17.03
N SER A 204 -2.12 -4.51 18.19
CA SER A 204 -0.70 -4.32 18.49
C SER A 204 -0.11 -5.60 19.06
N MET A 205 1.19 -5.80 18.89
CA MET A 205 1.91 -6.82 19.65
C MET A 205 2.32 -6.19 20.99
N ASP A 206 1.91 -6.82 22.09
CA ASP A 206 2.50 -6.55 23.38
C ASP A 206 3.94 -7.08 23.36
N TYR A 207 4.93 -6.19 23.45
CA TYR A 207 6.34 -6.60 23.42
C TYR A 207 6.83 -7.13 24.78
N ALA A 208 6.10 -6.90 25.88
CA ALA A 208 6.42 -7.47 27.18
C ALA A 208 6.03 -8.95 27.24
N ASP A 209 4.82 -9.29 26.79
CA ASP A 209 4.26 -10.65 26.92
C ASP A 209 4.08 -11.40 25.59
N LYS A 210 4.43 -10.78 24.45
CA LYS A 210 4.27 -11.33 23.08
C LYS A 210 2.81 -11.68 22.74
N THR A 211 1.86 -11.08 23.42
CA THR A 211 0.42 -11.28 23.19
C THR A 211 -0.11 -10.24 22.21
N PHE A 212 -1.07 -10.60 21.37
CA PHE A 212 -1.75 -9.62 20.53
C PHE A 212 -2.77 -8.86 21.39
N ILE A 213 -2.55 -7.57 21.54
CA ILE A 213 -3.55 -6.66 22.08
C ILE A 213 -4.53 -6.39 20.94
N THR A 214 -5.71 -6.97 21.05
CA THR A 214 -6.84 -6.72 20.17
C THR A 214 -8.01 -6.26 21.02
N ASN A 215 -8.71 -5.22 20.57
CA ASN A 215 -10.11 -4.85 20.93
C ASN A 215 -10.28 -3.48 21.62
N GLU A 216 -11.54 -3.03 21.70
CA GLU A 216 -11.98 -1.78 22.34
C GLU A 216 -11.48 -1.63 23.78
N GLU A 217 -11.44 -2.72 24.55
CA GLU A 217 -10.97 -2.73 25.94
C GLU A 217 -9.51 -2.23 26.06
N ALA A 218 -8.67 -2.52 25.08
CA ALA A 218 -7.30 -2.03 25.05
C ALA A 218 -7.22 -0.54 24.71
N ILE A 219 -8.16 -0.01 23.94
CA ILE A 219 -8.19 1.41 23.58
C ILE A 219 -8.54 2.25 24.81
N ASP A 220 -9.47 1.77 25.65
CA ASP A 220 -9.83 2.44 26.89
C ASP A 220 -8.70 2.44 27.93
N MET A 221 -7.74 1.50 27.86
CA MET A 221 -6.54 1.54 28.69
C MET A 221 -5.59 2.70 28.34
N PHE A 222 -5.68 3.24 27.13
CA PHE A 222 -4.83 4.31 26.61
C PHE A 222 -5.54 5.67 26.53
N ARG A 223 -6.80 5.77 26.97
CA ARG A 223 -7.58 7.03 27.05
C ARG A 223 -7.43 7.69 28.42
#